data_AF-A0A0R1KK55-F1
#
_entry.id   AF-A0A0R1KK55-F1
#
_cell.length_a   1.000
_cell.length_b   1.000
_cell.length_c   1.000
_cell.angle_alpha   90.00
_cell.angle_beta   90.00
_cell.angle_gamma   90.00
#
_symmetry.space_group_name_H-M   'P 1'
#
loop_
_entity.id
_entity.type
_entity.pdbx_description
1 polymer ?
#
loop_
_entity_poly.entity_id
_entity_poly.type
_entity_poly.pdbx_seq_one_letter_code
_entity_poly.pdbx_strand_id
1 'polypeptide(L)'
;MHMNNIQEKHIKEYLDKNKMSLDEIQQAFLDSFTMNQVSNEEAAALMVSIMRNMMQMSHNADQLNELGIDPHKLSIDDVTQMMSIWCKEYAKSL
;
A
#
# COMPACT_ATOMS: atom_id res chain seq x y z
N MET A 1 -29.65 -12.73 -0.35
CA MET A 1 -29.22 -13.56 0.80
C MET A 1 -28.50 -12.65 1.76
N HIS A 2 -28.84 -12.69 3.06
CA HIS A 2 -28.12 -11.93 4.09
C HIS A 2 -27.28 -12.91 4.91
N MET A 3 -26.02 -12.57 5.12
CA MET A 3 -25.06 -13.40 5.84
C MET A 3 -25.29 -13.27 7.35
N ASN A 4 -25.18 -14.37 8.09
CA ASN A 4 -25.38 -14.32 9.55
C ASN A 4 -24.08 -13.98 10.29
N ASN A 5 -24.20 -13.52 11.54
CA ASN A 5 -23.08 -13.06 12.36
C ASN A 5 -21.98 -14.12 12.57
N ILE A 6 -22.33 -15.42 12.54
CA ILE A 6 -21.36 -16.52 12.68
C ILE A 6 -20.53 -16.65 11.40
N GLN A 7 -21.18 -16.55 10.23
CA GLN A 7 -20.51 -16.56 8.93
C GLN A 7 -19.57 -15.35 8.80
N GLU A 8 -20.00 -14.16 9.19
CA GLU A 8 -19.14 -12.96 9.21
C GLU A 8 -17.92 -13.13 10.11
N LYS A 9 -18.10 -13.70 11.31
CA LYS A 9 -17.01 -13.97 12.24
C LYS A 9 -16.00 -14.95 11.65
N HIS A 10 -16.45 -16.07 11.08
CA HIS A 10 -15.56 -17.04 10.45
C HIS A 10 -14.81 -16.45 9.25
N ILE A 11 -15.44 -15.57 8.46
CA ILE A 11 -14.76 -14.87 7.36
C ILE A 11 -13.67 -13.96 7.91
N LYS A 12 -13.95 -13.14 8.94
CA LYS A 12 -12.93 -12.29 9.55
C LYS A 12 -11.76 -13.09 10.10
N GLU A 13 -12.03 -14.16 10.85
CA GLU A 13 -10.99 -15.03 11.39
C GLU A 13 -10.14 -15.69 10.29
N TYR A 14 -10.76 -16.07 9.18
CA TYR A 14 -10.05 -16.58 8.02
C TYR A 14 -9.17 -15.50 7.39
N LEU A 15 -9.70 -14.29 7.16
CA LEU A 15 -8.94 -13.18 6.58
C LEU A 15 -7.76 -12.78 7.45
N ASP A 16 -7.94 -12.71 8.77
CA ASP A 16 -6.89 -12.36 9.72
C ASP A 16 -5.78 -13.43 9.76
N LYS A 17 -6.16 -14.72 9.73
CA LYS A 17 -5.19 -15.83 9.69
C LYS A 17 -4.38 -15.90 8.39
N ASN A 18 -4.93 -15.39 7.29
CA ASN A 18 -4.28 -15.42 5.97
C ASN A 18 -3.72 -14.05 5.58
N LYS A 19 -3.71 -13.07 6.49
CA LYS A 19 -3.13 -11.76 6.25
C LYS A 19 -1.61 -11.88 6.24
N MET A 20 -1.01 -11.57 5.10
CA MET A 20 0.45 -11.52 4.98
C MET A 20 1.04 -10.41 5.87
N SER A 21 2.17 -10.72 6.49
CA SER A 21 3.03 -9.72 7.15
C SER A 21 3.67 -8.78 6.12
N LEU A 22 4.16 -7.63 6.57
CA LEU A 22 4.86 -6.68 5.68
C LEU A 22 6.12 -7.31 5.06
N ASP A 23 6.84 -8.15 5.81
CA ASP A 23 8.03 -8.86 5.33
C ASP A 23 7.68 -9.87 4.24
N GLU A 24 6.60 -10.64 4.40
CA GLU A 24 6.12 -11.57 3.37
C GLU A 24 5.67 -10.84 2.10
N ILE A 25 5.01 -9.68 2.25
CA ILE A 25 4.63 -8.83 1.12
C ILE A 25 5.89 -8.32 0.41
N GLN A 26 6.87 -7.80 1.16
CA GLN A 26 8.13 -7.31 0.59
C GLN A 26 8.86 -8.41 -0.18
N GLN A 27 8.95 -9.62 0.39
CA GLN A 27 9.62 -10.75 -0.27
C GLN A 27 8.90 -11.13 -1.57
N ALA A 28 7.57 -11.14 -1.59
CA ALA A 28 6.81 -11.44 -2.80
C ALA A 28 7.08 -10.44 -3.94
N PHE A 29 7.23 -9.14 -3.61
CA PHE A 29 7.64 -8.13 -4.59
C PHE A 29 9.06 -8.37 -5.10
N LEU A 30 10.02 -8.63 -4.20
CA LEU A 30 11.41 -8.89 -4.56
C LEU A 30 11.58 -10.12 -5.44
N ASP A 31 10.86 -11.21 -5.14
CA ASP A 31 10.86 -12.43 -5.95
C ASP A 31 10.32 -12.14 -7.34
N SER A 32 9.19 -11.42 -7.43
CA SER A 32 8.59 -11.03 -8.70
C SER A 32 9.54 -10.18 -9.55
N PHE A 33 10.17 -9.17 -8.94
CA PHE A 33 11.12 -8.29 -9.65
C PHE A 33 12.36 -9.04 -10.12
N THR A 34 12.88 -9.95 -9.29
CA THR A 34 14.05 -10.76 -9.62
C THR A 34 13.76 -11.72 -10.79
N MET A 35 12.63 -12.42 -10.73
CA MET A 35 12.24 -13.38 -11.79
C MET A 35 12.04 -12.71 -13.15
N ASN A 36 11.56 -11.46 -13.16
CA ASN A 36 11.28 -10.71 -14.38
C ASN A 36 12.43 -9.78 -14.81
N GLN A 37 13.56 -9.80 -14.09
CA GLN A 37 14.72 -8.93 -14.34
C GLN A 37 14.33 -7.44 -14.43
N VAL A 38 13.44 -6.99 -13.54
CA VAL A 38 12.96 -5.61 -13.50
C VAL A 38 14.12 -4.68 -13.17
N SER A 39 14.31 -3.65 -14.00
CA SER A 39 15.33 -2.62 -13.79
C SER A 39 14.97 -1.69 -12.63
N ASN A 40 15.95 -0.92 -12.15
CA ASN A 40 15.73 0.04 -11.06
C ASN A 40 14.69 1.10 -11.45
N GLU A 41 14.73 1.57 -12.69
CA GLU A 41 13.81 2.57 -13.24
C GLU A 41 12.38 2.03 -13.33
N GLU A 42 12.20 0.79 -13.78
CA GLU A 42 10.90 0.11 -13.83
C GLU A 42 10.35 -0.14 -12.41
N ALA A 43 11.20 -0.61 -11.49
CA ALA A 43 10.82 -0.81 -10.10
C ALA A 43 10.37 0.51 -9.45
N ALA A 44 11.10 1.61 -9.67
CA ALA A 44 10.72 2.92 -9.18
C ALA A 44 9.35 3.37 -9.74
N ALA A 45 9.14 3.22 -11.06
CA ALA A 45 7.86 3.56 -11.68
C ALA A 45 6.69 2.73 -11.13
N LEU A 46 6.90 1.42 -10.92
CA LEU A 46 5.90 0.53 -10.31
C LEU A 46 5.57 0.96 -8.88
N MET A 47 6.58 1.25 -8.06
CA MET A 47 6.38 1.65 -6.67
C MET A 47 5.62 2.97 -6.56
N VAL A 48 5.94 3.96 -7.41
CA VAL A 48 5.20 5.23 -7.46
C VAL A 48 3.74 5.01 -7.91
N SER A 49 3.52 4.17 -8.93
CA SER A 49 2.17 3.83 -9.41
C SER A 49 1.33 3.14 -8.32
N ILE A 50 1.92 2.15 -7.64
CA ILE A 50 1.28 1.44 -6.52
C ILE A 50 0.94 2.42 -5.40
N MET A 51 1.89 3.28 -5.00
CA MET A 51 1.66 4.27 -3.95
C MET A 51 0.51 5.23 -4.32
N ARG A 52 0.49 5.75 -5.56
CA ARG A 52 -0.59 6.63 -6.02
C ARG A 52 -1.96 5.95 -5.90
N ASN A 53 -2.06 4.69 -6.30
CA ASN A 53 -3.30 3.93 -6.18
C ASN A 53 -3.68 3.70 -4.71
N MET A 54 -2.71 3.40 -3.85
CA MET A 54 -2.93 3.23 -2.41
C MET A 54 -3.43 4.52 -1.75
N MET A 55 -2.87 5.67 -2.08
CA MET A 55 -3.32 6.99 -1.58
C MET A 55 -4.79 7.28 -1.93
N GLN A 56 -5.29 6.72 -3.03
CA GLN A 56 -6.67 6.90 -3.49
C GLN A 56 -7.65 5.88 -2.92
N MET A 57 -7.18 4.85 -2.21
CA MET A 57 -8.06 3.91 -1.51
C MET A 57 -8.78 4.64 -0.37
N SER A 58 -10.08 4.40 -0.18
CA SER A 58 -10.93 5.19 0.73
C SER A 58 -10.31 5.47 2.10
N HIS A 59 -9.78 4.44 2.78
CA HIS A 59 -9.19 4.60 4.11
C HIS A 59 -7.94 5.50 4.16
N ASN A 60 -7.14 5.54 3.09
CA ASN A 60 -5.97 6.42 2.99
C ASN A 60 -6.39 7.81 2.47
N ALA A 61 -7.33 7.85 1.52
CA ALA A 61 -7.84 9.09 0.96
C ALA A 61 -8.51 9.96 2.04
N ASP A 62 -9.27 9.34 2.95
CA ASP A 62 -9.89 10.04 4.08
C ASP A 62 -8.83 10.70 4.98
N GLN A 63 -7.76 9.97 5.32
CA GLN A 63 -6.64 10.52 6.10
C GLN A 63 -5.93 11.68 5.38
N LEU A 64 -5.75 11.59 4.07
CA LEU A 64 -5.14 12.66 3.29
C LEU A 64 -6.04 13.89 3.19
N ASN A 65 -7.35 13.69 3.03
CA ASN A 65 -8.33 14.77 3.00
C ASN A 65 -8.38 15.53 4.33
N GLU A 66 -8.24 14.84 5.47
CA GLU A 66 -8.14 15.47 6.80
C GLU A 66 -6.91 16.40 6.92
N LEU A 67 -5.84 16.12 6.16
CA LEU A 67 -4.65 16.94 6.06
C LEU A 67 -4.75 18.03 4.98
N GLY A 68 -5.91 18.16 4.32
CA GLY A 68 -6.12 19.12 3.23
C GLY A 68 -5.47 18.70 1.90
N ILE A 69 -5.14 17.42 1.75
CA ILE A 69 -4.49 16.87 0.56
C ILE A 69 -5.52 16.08 -0.25
N ASP A 70 -5.75 16.49 -1.50
CA ASP A 70 -6.65 15.77 -2.42
C ASP A 70 -5.86 14.70 -3.20
N PRO A 71 -6.03 13.40 -2.89
CA PRO A 71 -5.24 12.32 -3.50
C PRO A 71 -5.51 12.12 -4.99
N HIS A 72 -6.60 12.67 -5.53
CA HIS A 72 -6.90 12.58 -6.96
C HIS A 72 -6.18 13.65 -7.79
N LYS A 73 -5.64 14.69 -7.14
CA LYS A 73 -4.93 15.80 -7.79
C LYS A 73 -3.41 15.71 -7.65
N LEU A 74 -2.89 14.70 -6.95
CA LEU A 74 -1.46 14.51 -6.76
C LEU A 74 -0.77 14.20 -8.09
N SER A 75 0.30 14.95 -8.37
CA SER A 75 1.25 14.68 -9.44
C SER A 75 2.24 13.58 -9.04
N ILE A 76 3.06 13.12 -9.99
CA ILE A 76 4.14 12.16 -9.71
C ILE A 76 5.14 12.75 -8.71
N ASP A 77 5.46 14.04 -8.85
CA ASP A 77 6.40 14.73 -7.95
C ASP A 77 5.84 14.78 -6.53
N ASP A 78 4.54 15.06 -6.36
CA ASP A 78 3.90 15.05 -5.04
C ASP A 78 3.96 13.66 -4.41
N VAL A 79 3.64 12.60 -5.17
CA VAL A 79 3.66 11.21 -4.67
C VAL A 79 5.08 10.83 -4.22
N THR A 80 6.10 11.13 -5.03
CA THR A 80 7.50 10.80 -4.69
C THR A 80 7.99 11.58 -3.47
N GLN A 81 7.59 12.84 -3.32
CA GLN A 81 7.91 13.65 -2.15
C GLN A 81 7.27 13.07 -0.88
N MET A 82 5.99 12.69 -0.94
CA MET A 82 5.29 12.06 0.18
C MET A 82 5.92 10.72 0.57
N MET A 83 6.26 9.88 -0.42
CA MET A 83 7.01 8.64 -0.17
C MET A 83 8.33 8.91 0.56
N SER A 84 9.09 9.91 0.12
CA SER A 84 10.36 10.27 0.78
C SER A 84 10.15 10.66 2.24
N ILE A 85 9.12 11.46 2.54
CA ILE A 85 8.78 11.89 3.90
C ILE A 85 8.41 10.67 4.75
N TRP A 86 7.47 9.84 4.31
CA TRP A 86 7.00 8.70 5.10
C TRP A 86 8.06 7.63 5.29
N CYS A 87 8.86 7.31 4.26
CA CYS A 87 9.97 6.37 4.42
C CYS A 87 10.97 6.86 5.47
N LYS A 88 11.29 8.16 5.48
CA LYS A 88 12.20 8.74 6.47
C LYS A 88 11.60 8.71 7.88
N GLU A 89 10.32 9.02 8.04
CA GLU A 89 9.66 8.95 9.35
C GLU A 89 9.56 7.50 9.85
N TYR A 90 9.17 6.56 9.00
CA TYR A 90 9.10 5.14 9.34
C TYR A 90 10.47 4.58 9.76
N ALA A 91 11.53 4.94 9.03
CA ALA A 91 12.89 4.49 9.32
C ALA A 91 13.42 4.95 10.70
N LYS A 92 12.87 6.02 11.30
CA LYS A 92 13.22 6.42 12.68
C LYS A 92 12.68 5.48 13.75
N SER A 93 11.70 4.65 13.39
CA SER A 93 11.05 3.69 14.29
C SER A 93 11.63 2.28 14.19
N LEU A 94 12.59 2.06 13.28
CA LEU A 94 13.38 0.85 13.13
C LEU A 94 14.62 0.90 14.03
#